data_AF-A0A6N7Z6K0-F1
#
_entry.id   AF-A0A6N7Z6K0-F1
#
_cell.length_a   1.000
_cell.length_b   1.000
_cell.length_c   1.000
_cell.angle_alpha   90.00
_cell.angle_beta   90.00
_cell.angle_gamma   90.00
#
_symmetry.space_group_name_H-M   'P 1'
#
loop_
_entity.id
_entity.type
_entity.pdbx_description
1 polymer ?
#
loop_
_entity_poly.entity_id
_entity_poly.type
_entity_poly.pdbx_seq_one_letter_code
_entity_poly.pdbx_strand_id
1 'polypeptide(L)'
;MNAPLFATLSVRAGDFDVHGTFGSHGDAASAADWLTDEATFAHPIALHPPDTDPLTTRATADMTGDVIELPAAVADLLTAHDHDPDPAGAVVVSLLIDPPAPRLALFVGPFATVTAARAWIAEATNAARSGAYRAGLRIHPLRRTDLVPVATVAPGPDTAPGVAEGVA
;
A
#
# COMPACT_ATOMS: atom_id res chain seq x y z
N MET A 1 13.23 -13.87 -8.85
CA MET A 1 11.86 -13.36 -8.69
C MET A 1 11.78 -12.79 -7.29
N ASN A 2 11.60 -11.47 -7.15
CA ASN A 2 11.35 -10.88 -5.84
C ASN A 2 9.94 -11.30 -5.39
N ALA A 3 9.79 -11.68 -4.13
CA ALA A 3 8.48 -11.98 -3.56
C ALA A 3 7.62 -10.70 -3.58
N PRO A 4 6.30 -10.82 -3.80
CA PRO A 4 5.41 -9.67 -3.69
C PRO A 4 5.47 -9.11 -2.26
N LEU A 5 5.51 -7.78 -2.17
CA LEU A 5 5.47 -7.06 -0.90
C LEU A 5 4.12 -6.36 -0.77
N PHE A 6 3.63 -6.27 0.46
CA PHE A 6 2.40 -5.60 0.79
C PHE A 6 2.67 -4.51 1.83
N ALA A 7 1.81 -3.51 1.90
CA ALA A 7 1.83 -2.48 2.93
C ALA A 7 0.41 -2.10 3.32
N THR A 8 0.28 -1.24 4.32
CA THR A 8 -1.02 -0.66 4.69
C THR A 8 -1.00 0.83 4.41
N LEU A 9 -1.91 1.27 3.55
CA LEU A 9 -2.22 2.68 3.37
C LEU A 9 -3.12 3.14 4.51
N SER A 10 -2.81 4.29 5.13
CA SER A 10 -3.72 4.96 6.06
C SER A 10 -3.90 6.43 5.71
N VAL A 11 -5.11 6.93 5.85
CA VAL A 11 -5.50 8.30 5.50
C VAL A 11 -6.31 8.89 6.65
N ARG A 12 -5.79 9.96 7.26
CA ARG A 12 -6.44 10.64 8.40
C ARG A 12 -6.29 12.15 8.25
N ALA A 13 -7.40 12.89 8.30
CA ALA A 13 -7.42 14.36 8.33
C ALA A 13 -6.56 15.08 7.26
N GLY A 14 -6.30 14.44 6.11
CA GLY A 14 -5.46 14.99 5.03
C GLY A 14 -4.04 14.44 4.96
N ASP A 15 -3.60 13.69 5.97
CA ASP A 15 -2.30 13.02 5.98
C ASP A 15 -2.39 11.62 5.39
N PHE A 16 -1.34 11.26 4.63
CA PHE A 16 -1.15 9.95 4.03
C PHE A 16 0.07 9.28 4.62
N ASP A 17 -0.11 8.07 5.13
CA ASP A 17 0.99 7.24 5.62
C ASP A 17 0.92 5.85 4.98
N VAL A 18 2.09 5.28 4.73
CA VAL A 18 2.25 3.89 4.30
C VAL A 18 3.03 3.14 5.37
N HIS A 19 2.46 2.04 5.86
CA HIS A 19 3.00 1.28 6.98
C HIS A 19 3.48 -0.09 6.54
N GLY A 20 4.73 -0.38 6.90
CA GLY A 20 5.36 -1.68 6.85
C GLY A 20 5.73 -2.18 5.45
N THR A 21 6.43 -3.32 5.45
CA THR A 21 6.54 -4.20 4.30
C THR A 21 6.19 -5.60 4.80
N PHE A 22 5.02 -6.08 4.41
CA PHE A 22 4.52 -7.39 4.78
C PHE A 22 4.80 -8.40 3.67
N GLY A 23 5.06 -9.65 4.08
CA GLY A 23 5.21 -10.76 3.14
C GLY A 23 3.88 -11.30 2.61
N SER A 24 2.74 -10.86 3.17
CA SER A 24 1.41 -11.31 2.77
C SER A 24 0.39 -10.18 2.81
N HIS A 25 -0.64 -10.31 1.96
CA HIS A 25 -1.80 -9.42 1.98
C HIS A 25 -2.58 -9.52 3.31
N GLY A 26 -2.61 -10.70 3.94
CA GLY A 26 -3.34 -10.92 5.20
C GLY A 26 -2.76 -10.14 6.38
N ASP A 27 -1.43 -10.03 6.45
CA ASP A 27 -0.76 -9.25 7.50
C ASP A 27 -1.02 -7.74 7.29
N ALA A 28 -0.97 -7.28 6.04
CA ALA A 28 -1.31 -5.91 5.68
C ALA A 28 -2.78 -5.58 5.99
N ALA A 29 -3.70 -6.53 5.77
CA ALA A 29 -5.11 -6.37 6.10
C ALA A 29 -5.33 -6.30 7.61
N SER A 30 -4.64 -7.15 8.38
CA SER A 30 -4.69 -7.12 9.84
C SER A 30 -4.20 -5.79 10.41
N ALA A 31 -3.14 -5.22 9.81
CA ALA A 31 -2.66 -3.89 10.17
C ALA A 31 -3.66 -2.78 9.76
N ALA A 32 -4.34 -2.92 8.61
CA ALA A 32 -5.39 -2.00 8.18
C ALA A 32 -6.56 -2.01 9.16
N ASP A 33 -7.04 -3.19 9.57
CA ASP A 33 -8.12 -3.33 10.54
C ASP A 33 -7.77 -2.66 11.88
N TRP A 34 -6.51 -2.75 12.30
CA TRP A 34 -6.05 -2.11 13.53
C TRP A 34 -5.94 -0.58 13.43
N LEU A 35 -5.51 -0.07 12.26
CA LEU A 35 -5.40 1.37 12.00
C LEU A 35 -6.74 2.04 11.68
N THR A 36 -7.76 1.26 11.32
CA THR A 36 -9.08 1.77 10.97
C THR A 36 -9.81 2.25 12.22
N ASP A 37 -10.19 3.52 12.22
CA ASP A 37 -11.06 4.13 13.22
C ASP A 37 -12.10 5.04 12.54
N GLU A 38 -12.98 5.68 13.30
CA GLU A 38 -14.04 6.55 12.75
C GLU A 38 -13.52 7.69 11.86
N ALA A 39 -12.25 8.08 12.01
CA ALA A 39 -11.62 9.19 11.30
C ALA A 39 -10.51 8.74 10.33
N THR A 40 -10.21 7.45 10.25
CA THR A 40 -9.05 6.91 9.53
C THR A 40 -9.50 5.84 8.55
N PHE A 41 -9.29 6.12 7.26
CA PHE A 41 -9.40 5.10 6.22
C PHE A 41 -8.09 4.33 6.18
N ALA A 42 -8.11 3.00 6.35
CA ALA A 42 -6.94 2.16 6.13
C ALA A 42 -7.26 1.01 5.17
N HIS A 43 -6.29 0.65 4.33
CA HIS A 43 -6.47 -0.37 3.32
C HIS A 43 -5.15 -1.12 3.04
N PRO A 44 -5.17 -2.46 2.93
CA PRO A 44 -4.01 -3.20 2.46
C PRO A 44 -3.72 -2.88 0.99
N ILE A 45 -2.44 -2.72 0.65
CA ILE A 45 -1.98 -2.39 -0.70
C ILE A 45 -0.87 -3.34 -1.13
N ALA A 46 -0.83 -3.69 -2.41
CA ALA A 46 0.32 -4.36 -3.01
C ALA A 46 1.39 -3.32 -3.39
N LEU A 47 2.66 -3.66 -3.19
CA LEU A 47 3.80 -2.84 -3.60
C LEU A 47 4.45 -3.46 -4.84
N HIS A 48 4.39 -2.73 -5.95
CA HIS A 48 5.13 -3.08 -7.16
C HIS A 48 6.62 -2.76 -6.99
N PRO A 49 7.53 -3.62 -7.46
CA PRO A 49 8.94 -3.37 -7.30
C PRO A 49 9.40 -2.15 -8.15
N PRO A 50 10.45 -1.43 -7.73
CA PRO A 50 10.94 -0.23 -8.41
C PRO A 50 11.33 -0.38 -9.89
N ASP A 51 11.55 -1.59 -10.37
CA ASP A 51 11.85 -1.91 -11.78
C ASP A 51 10.59 -2.09 -12.64
N THR A 52 9.40 -1.96 -12.06
CA THR A 52 8.14 -2.04 -12.81
C THR A 52 7.95 -0.80 -13.68
N ASP A 53 7.68 -0.98 -14.97
CA ASP A 53 7.35 0.12 -15.88
C ASP A 53 5.96 0.70 -15.55
N PRO A 54 5.86 1.99 -15.18
CA PRO A 54 4.62 2.66 -14.79
C PRO A 54 3.48 2.54 -15.83
N LEU A 55 3.80 2.42 -17.13
CA LEU A 55 2.79 2.25 -18.19
C LEU A 55 2.25 0.81 -18.25
N THR A 56 3.10 -0.19 -17.97
CA THR A 56 2.69 -1.60 -17.91
C THR A 56 1.96 -1.98 -16.62
N THR A 57 2.17 -1.23 -15.54
CA THR A 57 1.47 -1.46 -14.26
C THR A 57 -0.03 -1.29 -14.39
N ARG A 58 -0.52 -0.37 -15.25
CA ARG A 58 -1.95 -0.23 -15.56
C ARG A 58 -2.51 -1.40 -16.37
N ALA A 59 -1.77 -1.89 -17.37
CA ALA A 59 -2.19 -3.06 -18.14
C ALA A 59 -2.24 -4.32 -17.26
N THR A 60 -1.32 -4.41 -16.30
CA THR A 60 -1.30 -5.45 -15.27
C THR A 60 -2.54 -5.34 -14.39
N ALA A 61 -2.81 -4.15 -13.89
CA ALA A 61 -4.00 -3.79 -13.12
C ALA A 61 -5.35 -4.13 -13.77
N ASP A 62 -5.53 -3.81 -15.05
CA ASP A 62 -6.75 -4.18 -15.80
C ASP A 62 -6.89 -5.72 -15.95
N MET A 63 -5.79 -6.47 -15.82
CA MET A 63 -5.75 -7.94 -15.90
C MET A 63 -5.78 -8.64 -14.53
N THR A 64 -5.26 -8.03 -13.47
CA THR A 64 -5.05 -8.66 -12.15
C THR A 64 -5.93 -8.09 -11.05
N GLY A 65 -6.48 -6.88 -11.21
CA GLY A 65 -7.31 -6.20 -10.20
C GLY A 65 -6.52 -5.50 -9.10
N ASP A 66 -5.21 -5.34 -9.25
CA ASP A 66 -4.31 -4.78 -8.21
C ASP A 66 -4.41 -3.25 -8.02
N VAL A 67 -5.43 -2.59 -8.58
CA VAL A 67 -5.68 -1.17 -8.37
C VAL A 67 -6.81 -0.94 -7.42
N ILE A 68 -6.57 -0.02 -6.51
CA ILE A 68 -7.55 0.34 -5.51
C ILE A 68 -8.35 1.52 -6.05
N GLU A 69 -9.66 1.34 -6.15
CA GLU A 69 -10.59 2.44 -6.29
C GLU A 69 -10.67 3.18 -4.96
N LEU A 70 -10.17 4.41 -4.96
CA LEU A 70 -10.15 5.23 -3.75
C LEU A 70 -11.47 5.99 -3.60
N PRO A 71 -12.00 6.12 -2.38
CA PRO A 71 -13.10 7.06 -2.11
C PRO A 71 -12.77 8.45 -2.64
N ALA A 72 -13.75 9.14 -3.22
CA ALA A 72 -13.52 10.43 -3.89
C ALA A 72 -12.72 11.43 -3.04
N ALA A 73 -13.07 11.55 -1.75
CA ALA A 73 -12.38 12.43 -0.81
C ALA A 73 -10.90 12.05 -0.60
N VAL A 74 -10.57 10.76 -0.54
CA VAL A 74 -9.19 10.27 -0.43
C VAL A 74 -8.40 10.60 -1.70
N ALA A 75 -9.01 10.38 -2.85
CA ALA A 75 -8.36 10.66 -4.12
C ALA A 75 -8.17 12.17 -4.36
N ASP A 76 -9.14 13.02 -3.97
CA ASP A 76 -8.98 14.49 -4.03
C ASP A 76 -7.83 14.97 -3.14
N LEU A 77 -7.65 14.38 -1.96
CA LEU A 77 -6.53 14.70 -1.09
C LEU A 77 -5.18 14.31 -1.71
N LEU A 78 -5.07 13.14 -2.35
CA LEU A 78 -3.86 12.73 -3.09
C LEU A 78 -3.53 13.70 -4.23
N THR A 79 -4.56 14.20 -4.93
CA THR A 79 -4.38 15.19 -6.00
C THR A 79 -3.90 16.53 -5.44
N ALA A 80 -4.45 16.97 -4.30
CA ALA A 80 -4.21 18.30 -3.73
C ALA A 80 -2.92 18.44 -2.90
N HIS A 81 -2.47 17.38 -2.21
CA HIS A 81 -1.31 17.46 -1.32
C HIS A 81 0.01 17.12 -2.04
N ASP A 82 0.93 18.10 -2.08
CA ASP A 82 2.34 17.85 -2.37
C ASP A 82 3.08 17.88 -1.03
N HIS A 83 3.19 16.72 -0.39
CA HIS A 83 4.06 16.60 0.77
C HIS A 83 5.50 16.39 0.25
N ASP A 84 6.44 17.20 0.71
CA ASP A 84 7.86 16.92 0.53
C ASP A 84 8.27 16.00 1.69
N PRO A 85 8.33 14.66 1.48
CA PRO A 85 8.64 13.76 2.58
C PRO A 85 10.06 14.01 3.09
N ASP A 86 10.29 13.71 4.37
CA ASP A 86 11.62 13.72 4.96
C ASP A 86 12.61 12.92 4.07
N PRO A 87 13.78 13.48 3.70
CA PRO A 87 14.75 12.81 2.84
C PRO A 87 15.32 11.51 3.44
N ALA A 88 15.19 11.28 4.75
CA ALA A 88 15.73 10.09 5.41
C ALA A 88 14.71 8.96 5.51
N GLY A 89 14.97 7.84 4.83
CA GLY A 89 14.23 6.58 5.01
C GLY A 89 13.73 5.94 3.71
N ALA A 90 13.15 4.75 3.86
CA ALA A 90 12.48 4.09 2.76
C ALA A 90 11.17 4.81 2.42
N VAL A 91 10.79 4.82 1.15
CA VAL A 91 9.58 5.49 0.67
C VAL A 91 8.83 4.64 -0.35
N VAL A 92 7.56 4.95 -0.54
CA VAL A 92 6.68 4.34 -1.55
C VAL A 92 6.13 5.46 -2.43
N VAL A 93 6.02 5.21 -3.73
CA VAL A 93 5.42 6.14 -4.69
C VAL A 93 4.00 5.70 -4.98
N SER A 94 3.01 6.58 -4.79
CA SER A 94 1.66 6.36 -5.30
C SER A 94 1.50 6.99 -6.68
N LEU A 95 0.91 6.25 -7.61
CA LEU A 95 0.47 6.71 -8.92
C LEU A 95 -1.06 6.79 -8.91
N LEU A 96 -1.60 8.01 -8.90
CA LEU A 96 -3.02 8.28 -9.07
C LEU A 96 -3.35 8.46 -10.55
N ILE A 97 -4.26 7.63 -11.05
CA ILE A 97 -4.71 7.67 -12.44
C ILE A 97 -6.04 8.42 -12.50
N ASP A 98 -6.05 9.58 -13.15
CA ASP A 98 -7.25 10.40 -13.36
C ASP A 98 -8.08 9.94 -14.59
N PRO A 99 -9.34 10.44 -14.72
CA PRO A 99 -10.33 9.97 -15.70
C PRO A 99 -9.81 9.80 -17.15
N PRO A 100 -10.35 8.83 -17.93
CA PRO A 100 -11.71 8.27 -17.79
C PRO A 100 -11.87 7.09 -16.82
N ALA A 101 -10.79 6.61 -16.17
CA ALA A 101 -10.90 5.59 -15.12
C ALA A 101 -11.50 6.16 -13.81
N PRO A 102 -12.11 5.33 -12.95
CA PRO A 102 -12.29 5.67 -11.53
C PRO A 102 -10.92 6.05 -10.94
N ARG A 103 -10.90 6.85 -9.87
CA ARG A 103 -9.64 7.34 -9.30
C ARG A 103 -8.88 6.18 -8.67
N LEU A 104 -7.95 5.67 -9.45
CA LEU A 104 -7.27 4.41 -9.27
C LEU A 104 -5.85 4.69 -8.77
N ALA A 105 -5.43 4.04 -7.66
CA ALA A 105 -4.09 4.20 -7.10
C ALA A 105 -3.26 2.92 -7.17
N LEU A 106 -2.05 3.04 -7.72
CA LEU A 106 -1.00 2.03 -7.72
C LEU A 106 0.14 2.46 -6.80
N PHE A 107 0.82 1.51 -6.16
CA PHE A 107 1.92 1.80 -5.24
C PHE A 107 3.20 1.08 -5.65
N VAL A 108 4.30 1.82 -5.73
CA VAL A 108 5.61 1.34 -6.18
C VAL A 108 6.64 1.54 -5.08
N GLY A 109 7.43 0.53 -4.78
CA GLY A 109 8.45 0.57 -3.74
C GLY A 109 8.69 -0.80 -3.10
N PRO A 110 9.43 -0.85 -1.98
CA PRO A 110 10.06 0.28 -1.32
C PRO A 110 11.26 0.82 -2.12
N PHE A 111 11.38 2.15 -2.20
CA PHE A 111 12.61 2.82 -2.61
C PHE A 111 13.47 3.09 -1.38
N ALA A 112 14.79 2.87 -1.49
CA ALA A 112 15.70 3.07 -0.36
C ALA A 112 15.85 4.54 0.06
N THR A 113 15.59 5.49 -0.86
CA THR A 113 15.69 6.94 -0.63
C THR A 113 14.67 7.72 -1.45
N VAL A 114 14.32 8.93 -0.99
CA VAL A 114 13.52 9.90 -1.76
C VAL A 114 14.16 10.21 -3.12
N THR A 115 15.49 10.29 -3.20
CA THR A 115 16.20 10.53 -4.47
C THR A 115 15.95 9.44 -5.51
N ALA A 116 15.96 8.17 -5.10
CA ALA A 116 15.67 7.04 -5.99
C ALA A 116 14.21 7.08 -6.49
N ALA A 117 13.27 7.40 -5.59
CA ALA A 117 11.86 7.58 -5.95
C ALA A 117 11.66 8.75 -6.93
N ARG A 118 12.33 9.89 -6.72
CA ARG A 118 12.28 11.05 -7.63
C ARG A 118 12.85 10.74 -9.01
N ALA A 119 13.93 9.95 -9.07
CA ALA A 119 14.50 9.50 -10.35
C ALA A 119 13.50 8.62 -11.12
N TRP A 120 12.86 7.68 -10.43
CA TRP A 120 11.80 6.84 -11.01
C TRP A 120 10.61 7.66 -11.51
N ILE A 121 10.14 8.64 -10.72
CA ILE A 121 9.06 9.56 -11.13
C ILE A 121 9.44 10.36 -12.39
N ALA A 122 10.70 10.83 -12.48
CA ALA A 122 11.16 11.57 -13.64
C ALA A 122 11.16 10.69 -14.91
N GLU A 123 11.60 9.44 -14.79
CA GLU A 123 11.55 8.44 -15.87
C GLU A 123 10.09 8.14 -16.28
N ALA A 124 9.22 7.88 -15.30
CA ALA A 124 7.79 7.63 -15.51
C ALA A 124 7.09 8.79 -16.23
N THR A 125 7.37 10.02 -15.80
CA THR A 125 6.78 11.24 -16.38
C THR A 125 7.28 11.47 -17.80
N ASN A 126 8.56 11.16 -18.08
CA ASN A 126 9.11 11.26 -19.43
C ASN A 126 8.47 10.24 -20.38
N ALA A 127 8.20 9.02 -19.92
CA ALA A 127 7.48 8.01 -20.68
C ALA A 127 6.00 8.41 -20.95
N ALA A 128 5.35 9.07 -19.97
CA ALA A 128 3.96 9.52 -20.05
C ALA A 128 3.72 10.71 -21.00
N ARG A 129 4.76 11.42 -21.48
CA ARG A 129 4.61 12.52 -22.47
C ARG A 129 4.06 12.06 -23.83
N SER A 130 3.89 10.76 -24.05
CA SER A 130 3.27 10.18 -25.25
C SER A 130 1.73 10.31 -25.30
N GLY A 131 1.11 10.89 -24.27
CA GLY A 131 -0.23 11.51 -24.39
C GLY A 131 -1.39 10.57 -24.11
N ALA A 132 -2.02 10.76 -22.94
CA ALA A 132 -3.45 10.55 -22.66
C ALA A 132 -3.79 10.77 -21.19
N TYR A 133 -2.83 10.60 -20.27
CA TYR A 133 -3.12 10.50 -18.83
C TYR A 133 -2.40 11.59 -18.04
N ARG A 134 -3.16 12.36 -17.26
CA ARG A 134 -2.60 13.11 -16.12
C ARG A 134 -2.53 12.11 -14.98
N ALA A 135 -1.33 11.73 -14.58
CA ALA A 135 -1.16 10.91 -13.39
C ALA A 135 -0.51 11.73 -12.29
N GLY A 136 -1.13 11.77 -11.12
CA GLY A 136 -0.55 12.35 -9.92
C GLY A 136 0.45 11.36 -9.33
N LEU A 137 1.73 11.73 -9.27
CA LEU A 137 2.78 10.93 -8.63
C LEU A 137 3.13 11.56 -7.29
N ARG A 138 3.06 10.80 -6.20
CA ARG A 138 3.36 11.26 -4.84
C ARG A 138 4.30 10.30 -4.12
N ILE A 139 5.19 10.83 -3.30
CA ILE A 139 6.12 10.04 -2.48
C ILE A 139 5.61 10.05 -1.04
N HIS A 140 5.49 8.87 -0.45
CA HIS A 140 5.03 8.66 0.92
C HIS A 140 6.15 8.04 1.75
N PRO A 141 6.42 8.52 2.98
CA PRO A 141 7.35 7.86 3.87
C PRO A 141 6.85 6.46 4.22
N LEU A 142 7.74 5.48 4.16
CA LEU A 142 7.44 4.11 4.56
C LEU A 142 7.76 3.92 6.03
N ARG A 143 6.73 3.98 6.87
CA ARG A 143 6.87 3.81 8.32
C ARG A 143 7.06 2.34 8.66
N ARG A 144 7.98 2.02 9.57
CA ARG A 144 8.11 0.65 10.08
C ARG A 144 6.89 0.28 10.92
N THR A 145 6.49 -0.98 10.81
CA THR A 145 5.36 -1.58 11.53
C THR A 145 5.72 -2.22 12.87
N ASP A 146 6.92 -1.96 13.40
CA ASP A 146 7.25 -2.30 14.80
C ASP A 146 6.36 -1.57 15.83
N LEU A 147 5.46 -0.69 15.35
CA LEU A 147 4.42 0.00 16.09
C LEU A 147 3.01 -0.60 15.92
N VAL A 148 2.82 -1.62 15.08
CA VAL A 148 1.56 -2.38 14.97
C VAL A 148 1.75 -3.71 15.71
N PRO A 149 0.95 -4.03 16.74
CA PRO A 149 1.07 -5.31 17.42
C PRO A 149 0.88 -6.42 16.41
N VAL A 150 1.88 -7.29 16.23
CA VAL A 150 1.70 -8.56 15.53
C VAL A 150 0.50 -9.23 16.20
N ALA A 151 -0.53 -9.52 15.41
CA ALA A 151 -1.67 -10.32 15.86
C ALA A 151 -1.08 -11.61 16.43
N THR A 152 -0.97 -11.67 17.75
CA THR A 152 -0.48 -12.85 18.43
C THR A 152 -1.56 -13.87 18.16
N VAL A 153 -1.21 -14.89 17.36
CA VAL A 153 -2.08 -16.04 17.11
C VAL A 153 -2.63 -16.45 18.48
N ALA A 154 -3.94 -16.27 18.67
CA ALA A 154 -4.59 -16.69 19.90
C ALA A 154 -4.25 -18.17 20.10
N PRO A 155 -3.79 -18.59 21.29
CA PRO A 155 -3.68 -20.02 21.57
C PRO A 155 -5.09 -20.59 21.36
N GLY A 156 -5.25 -21.42 20.33
CA GLY A 156 -6.50 -22.15 20.14
C GLY A 156 -6.85 -22.88 21.44
N PRO A 157 -8.15 -23.09 21.74
CA PRO A 157 -8.54 -23.73 22.97
C PRO A 157 -7.83 -25.08 23.08
N ASP A 158 -7.00 -25.20 24.11
CA ASP A 158 -6.32 -26.40 24.53
C ASP A 158 -7.39 -27.49 24.70
N THR A 159 -7.53 -28.32 23.69
CA THR A 159 -8.50 -29.41 23.71
C THR A 159 -7.87 -30.48 24.58
N ALA A 160 -8.16 -30.41 25.88
CA ALA A 160 -7.76 -31.43 26.84
C ALA A 160 -8.15 -32.81 26.28
N PRO A 161 -7.22 -33.78 26.23
CA PRO A 161 -7.55 -35.12 25.78
C PRO A 161 -8.40 -35.80 26.84
N GLY A 162 -9.70 -35.91 26.56
CA GLY A 162 -10.60 -36.81 27.27
C GLY A 162 -10.23 -38.27 26.96
N VAL A 163 -9.77 -38.99 27.99
CA VAL A 163 -9.72 -40.46 28.07
C VAL A 163 -9.76 -40.76 29.58
N ALA A 164 -10.60 -41.61 30.17
CA ALA A 164 -11.48 -42.64 29.65
C ALA A 164 -12.69 -42.84 30.58
N GLU A 165 -13.78 -43.32 29.99
CA GLU A 165 -14.91 -43.99 30.63
C GLU A 165 -14.48 -44.98 31.73
N GLY A 166 -15.14 -44.92 32.88
CA GLY A 166 -15.25 -46.06 33.77
C GLY A 166 -16.41 -46.93 33.33
N VAL A 167 -16.14 -48.16 32.90
CA VAL A 167 -17.12 -49.26 32.89
C VAL A 167 -16.38 -50.60 33.11
N ALA A 168 -16.95 -51.39 34.02
CA ALA A 168 -16.73 -52.81 34.37
C ALA A 168 -15.72 -53.10 35.49
#